data_AF-T2SAY7-F1
#
_entry.id   AF-T2SAY7-F1
#
_cell.length_a   1.000
_cell.length_b   1.000
_cell.length_c   1.000
_cell.angle_alpha   90.00
_cell.angle_beta   90.00
_cell.angle_gamma   90.00
#
_symmetry.space_group_name_H-M   'P 1'
#
loop_
_entity.id
_entity.type
_entity.pdbx_description
1 polymer ?
#
loop_
_entity_poly.entity_id
_entity_poly.type
_entity_poly.pdbx_seq_one_letter_code
_entity_poly.pdbx_strand_id
1 'polypeptide(L)'
;MEKNIPAQAGLGGGSADAGGLLHHLNQIFDLRLNLEELFTIGSLVGADTNFFISQHKSANATSYGEIIENFEEEPLEDRLEIYAPDNVFCSTKAVYQAYKPQTCFSQAKEWLKKPSLECLKTCDRNELNDLLKPALLTHQALKDIESQLGKEWFFSGSGSAFFRLKPTPKGIA
;
A
#
# COMPACT_ATOMS: atom_id res chain seq x y z
N MET A 1 -11.17 -19.46 3.13
CA MET A 1 -10.85 -18.16 2.51
C MET A 1 -10.11 -18.45 1.22
N GLU A 2 -10.59 -17.94 0.10
CA GLU A 2 -9.87 -18.00 -1.18
C GLU A 2 -8.89 -16.82 -1.23
N LYS A 3 -7.59 -17.09 -1.38
CA LYS A 3 -6.53 -16.07 -1.32
C LYS A 3 -6.20 -15.59 -2.72
N ASN A 4 -6.87 -14.53 -3.15
CA ASN A 4 -6.66 -13.91 -4.46
C ASN A 4 -5.57 -12.81 -4.44
N ILE A 5 -5.30 -12.22 -3.27
CA ILE A 5 -4.21 -11.25 -3.10
C ILE A 5 -2.91 -12.03 -2.84
N PRO A 6 -1.87 -11.90 -3.69
CA PRO A 6 -0.61 -12.59 -3.48
C PRO A 6 0.00 -12.24 -2.12
N ALA A 7 0.37 -13.26 -1.35
CA ALA A 7 0.98 -13.07 -0.06
C ALA A 7 2.34 -12.37 -0.21
N GLN A 8 2.64 -11.44 0.71
CA GLN A 8 3.93 -10.72 0.76
C GLN A 8 4.28 -9.94 -0.53
N ALA A 9 3.26 -9.53 -1.29
CA ALA A 9 3.42 -8.68 -2.47
C ALA A 9 3.33 -7.18 -2.15
N GLY A 10 3.17 -6.78 -0.88
CA GLY A 10 3.05 -5.37 -0.49
C GLY A 10 1.65 -4.77 -0.66
N LEU A 11 0.64 -5.61 -0.92
CA LEU A 11 -0.74 -5.20 -1.19
C LEU A 11 -1.67 -5.24 0.04
N GLY A 12 -1.12 -5.39 1.26
CA GLY A 12 -1.90 -5.36 2.50
C GLY A 12 -2.87 -6.54 2.71
N GLY A 13 -2.79 -7.61 1.92
CA GLY A 13 -3.80 -8.68 1.93
C GLY A 13 -4.00 -9.39 3.28
N GLY A 14 -2.96 -9.52 4.12
CA GLY A 14 -3.11 -10.09 5.46
C GLY A 14 -3.81 -9.13 6.44
N SER A 15 -3.48 -7.85 6.37
CA SER A 15 -4.12 -6.78 7.14
C SER A 15 -5.58 -6.59 6.71
N ALA A 16 -5.89 -6.79 5.42
CA ALA A 16 -7.26 -6.79 4.90
C ALA A 16 -8.11 -7.90 5.52
N ASP A 17 -7.59 -9.12 5.55
CA ASP A 17 -8.26 -10.25 6.18
C ASP A 17 -8.52 -9.97 7.66
N ALA A 18 -7.51 -9.48 8.39
CA ALA A 18 -7.61 -9.21 9.82
C ALA A 18 -8.58 -8.07 10.15
N GLY A 19 -8.48 -6.94 9.45
CA GLY A 19 -9.34 -5.78 9.67
C GLY A 19 -10.79 -6.08 9.29
N GLY A 20 -11.00 -6.74 8.16
CA GLY A 20 -12.33 -7.19 7.73
C GLY A 20 -12.97 -8.17 8.72
N LEU A 21 -12.20 -9.15 9.20
CA LEU A 21 -12.66 -10.10 10.22
C LEU A 21 -13.02 -9.40 11.53
N LEU A 22 -12.14 -8.53 12.05
CA LEU A 22 -12.38 -7.82 13.30
C LEU A 22 -13.62 -6.93 13.21
N HIS A 23 -13.80 -6.23 12.09
CA HIS A 23 -15.00 -5.43 11.84
C HIS A 23 -16.28 -6.28 11.86
N HIS A 24 -16.28 -7.41 11.16
CA HIS A 24 -17.45 -8.31 11.11
C HIS A 24 -17.73 -9.01 12.44
N LEU A 25 -16.70 -9.40 13.20
CA LEU A 25 -16.88 -10.00 14.52
C LEU A 25 -17.54 -9.02 15.50
N ASN A 26 -17.15 -7.73 15.48
CA ASN A 26 -17.79 -6.71 16.29
C ASN A 26 -19.30 -6.62 16.01
N GLN A 27 -19.69 -6.75 14.74
CA GLN A 27 -21.10 -6.71 14.31
C GLN A 27 -21.86 -7.98 14.66
N ILE A 28 -21.33 -9.17 14.31
CA ILE A 28 -22.05 -10.45 14.47
C ILE A 28 -22.27 -10.79 15.94
N PHE A 29 -21.31 -10.43 16.80
CA PHE A 29 -21.40 -10.70 18.24
C PHE A 29 -21.93 -9.52 19.07
N ASP A 30 -22.36 -8.42 18.43
CA ASP A 30 -22.79 -7.16 19.10
C ASP A 30 -21.84 -6.77 20.25
N LEU A 31 -20.53 -6.75 19.99
CA LEU A 31 -19.54 -6.44 21.03
C LEU A 31 -19.56 -4.95 21.41
N ARG A 32 -20.20 -4.12 20.59
CA ARG A 32 -20.36 -2.66 20.77
C ARG A 32 -19.05 -1.92 20.97
N LEU A 33 -17.96 -2.46 20.41
CA LEU A 33 -16.69 -1.76 20.37
C LEU A 33 -16.83 -0.58 19.43
N ASN A 34 -16.42 0.59 19.90
CA ASN A 34 -16.31 1.77 19.08
C ASN A 34 -15.06 1.69 18.19
N LEU A 35 -14.92 2.64 17.26
CA LEU A 35 -13.84 2.62 16.27
C LEU A 35 -12.44 2.73 16.93
N GLU A 36 -12.29 3.51 17.99
CA GLU A 36 -11.02 3.67 18.71
C GLU A 36 -10.60 2.37 19.41
N GLU A 37 -11.55 1.66 20.01
CA GLU A 37 -11.32 0.33 20.60
C GLU A 37 -10.92 -0.69 19.54
N LEU A 38 -11.58 -0.68 18.37
CA LEU A 38 -11.21 -1.54 17.25
C LEU A 38 -9.82 -1.20 16.70
N PHE A 39 -9.47 0.08 16.60
CA PHE A 39 -8.14 0.53 16.16
C PHE A 39 -7.06 0.11 17.17
N THR A 40 -7.36 0.17 18.46
CA THR A 40 -6.43 -0.33 19.51
C THR A 40 -6.13 -1.81 19.30
N ILE A 41 -7.15 -2.62 19.02
CA ILE A 41 -6.97 -4.05 18.73
C ILE A 41 -6.25 -4.26 17.40
N GLY A 42 -6.64 -3.54 16.35
CA GLY A 42 -6.06 -3.65 15.01
C GLY A 42 -4.56 -3.34 14.98
N SER A 43 -4.13 -2.33 15.73
CA SER A 43 -2.71 -1.96 15.89
C SER A 43 -1.85 -3.08 16.49
N LEU A 44 -2.43 -3.99 17.28
CA LEU A 44 -1.72 -5.17 17.81
C LEU A 44 -1.49 -6.25 16.76
N VAL A 45 -2.31 -6.26 15.69
CA VAL A 45 -2.24 -7.26 14.62
C VAL A 45 -1.26 -6.82 13.53
N GLY A 46 -1.31 -5.54 13.13
CA GLY A 46 -0.40 -4.97 12.14
C GLY A 46 -0.77 -3.54 11.81
N ALA A 47 0.22 -2.73 11.42
CA ALA A 47 0.05 -1.29 11.22
C ALA A 47 -1.03 -0.94 10.17
N ASP A 48 -1.12 -1.69 9.08
CA ASP A 48 -2.10 -1.44 8.03
C ASP A 48 -3.53 -1.91 8.39
N THR A 49 -3.72 -2.63 9.50
CA THR A 49 -5.01 -3.25 9.85
C THR A 49 -6.10 -2.20 10.06
N ASN A 50 -5.75 -1.05 10.67
CA ASN A 50 -6.71 0.00 10.98
C ASN A 50 -7.31 0.63 9.72
N PHE A 51 -6.56 0.68 8.61
CA PHE A 51 -7.11 1.13 7.33
C PHE A 51 -8.32 0.28 6.92
N PHE A 52 -8.20 -1.04 7.00
CA PHE A 52 -9.28 -1.95 6.63
C PHE A 52 -10.44 -1.95 7.64
N ILE A 53 -10.17 -1.72 8.93
CA ILE A 53 -11.22 -1.51 9.95
C ILE A 53 -12.03 -0.24 9.67
N SER A 54 -11.37 0.82 9.20
CA SER A 54 -12.00 2.13 8.94
C SER A 54 -13.06 2.09 7.83
N GLN A 55 -12.92 1.15 6.89
CA GLN A 55 -13.73 1.05 5.66
C GLN A 55 -13.68 2.28 4.76
N HIS A 56 -12.68 3.16 4.93
CA HIS A 56 -12.45 4.26 4.00
C HIS A 56 -12.00 3.74 2.64
N LYS A 57 -12.41 4.42 1.57
CA LYS A 57 -11.96 4.10 0.21
C LYS A 57 -10.52 4.56 -0.04
N SER A 58 -10.18 5.73 0.48
CA SER A 58 -8.83 6.27 0.51
C SER A 58 -8.60 6.96 1.85
N ALA A 59 -7.38 6.90 2.35
CA ALA A 59 -7.02 7.50 3.62
C ALA A 59 -5.53 7.80 3.67
N ASN A 60 -5.20 8.87 4.39
CA ASN A 60 -3.85 9.12 4.84
C ASN A 60 -3.56 8.23 6.06
N ALA A 61 -2.48 7.45 5.97
CA ALA A 61 -1.96 6.66 7.07
C ALA A 61 -0.63 7.27 7.55
N THR A 62 -0.52 7.53 8.85
CA THR A 62 0.67 8.17 9.46
C THR A 62 1.19 7.38 10.66
N SER A 63 2.28 7.86 11.27
CA SER A 63 3.05 7.12 12.30
C SER A 63 3.67 5.86 11.69
N TYR A 64 3.34 4.67 12.18
CA TYR A 64 3.74 3.39 11.58
C TYR A 64 2.72 2.88 10.56
N GLY A 65 1.61 3.60 10.37
CA GLY A 65 0.48 3.23 9.49
C GLY A 65 -0.85 3.11 10.25
N GLU A 66 -0.81 3.17 11.58
CA GLU A 66 -1.96 2.90 12.45
C GLU A 66 -2.91 4.09 12.65
N ILE A 67 -2.44 5.31 12.41
CA ILE A 67 -3.25 6.53 12.49
C ILE A 67 -3.86 6.79 11.13
N ILE A 68 -5.18 6.61 11.02
CA ILE A 68 -5.95 6.69 9.78
C ILE A 68 -6.79 7.97 9.77
N GLU A 69 -6.64 8.77 8.72
CA GLU A 69 -7.45 9.94 8.43
C GLU A 69 -8.09 9.78 7.04
N ASN A 70 -9.43 9.80 6.97
CA ASN A 70 -10.15 9.69 5.71
C ASN A 70 -9.68 10.76 4.71
N PHE A 71 -9.45 10.35 3.46
CA PHE A 71 -9.08 11.25 2.39
C PHE A 71 -10.06 11.10 1.23
N GLU A 72 -10.83 12.17 0.97
CA GLU A 72 -11.80 12.16 -0.12
C GLU A 72 -11.12 12.53 -1.44
N GLU A 73 -11.10 11.57 -2.36
CA GLU A 73 -10.59 11.76 -3.71
C GLU A 73 -11.39 10.96 -4.74
N GLU A 74 -11.21 11.31 -6.01
CA GLU A 74 -11.77 10.56 -7.13
C GLU A 74 -11.25 9.12 -7.11
N PRO A 75 -12.14 8.11 -7.12
CA PRO A 75 -11.72 6.72 -7.08
C PRO A 75 -10.78 6.37 -8.24
N LEU A 76 -9.68 5.72 -7.89
CA LEU A 76 -8.75 5.10 -8.83
C LEU A 76 -9.10 3.62 -9.11
N GLU A 77 -10.20 3.15 -8.52
CA GLU A 77 -10.88 1.90 -8.85
C GLU A 77 -11.04 1.83 -10.39
N ASP A 78 -10.63 0.72 -11.00
CA ASP A 78 -10.56 0.48 -12.45
C ASP A 78 -9.54 1.29 -13.27
N ARG A 79 -8.83 2.25 -12.67
CA ARG A 79 -7.78 3.02 -13.36
C ARG A 79 -6.38 2.46 -13.17
N LEU A 80 -6.22 1.41 -12.37
CA LEU A 80 -4.93 0.81 -12.05
C LEU A 80 -4.74 -0.55 -12.71
N GLU A 81 -3.52 -0.78 -13.19
CA GLU A 81 -3.00 -2.10 -13.55
C GLU A 81 -1.98 -2.50 -12.48
N ILE A 82 -2.10 -3.72 -11.95
CA ILE A 82 -1.20 -4.25 -10.91
C ILE A 82 -0.40 -5.40 -11.52
N TYR A 83 0.91 -5.37 -11.28
CA TYR A 83 1.82 -6.45 -11.58
C TYR A 83 2.44 -6.96 -10.29
N ALA A 84 2.02 -8.15 -9.86
CA ALA A 84 2.60 -8.86 -8.74
C ALA A 84 3.42 -10.03 -9.31
N PRO A 85 4.76 -9.96 -9.29
CA PRO A 85 5.59 -11.02 -9.84
C PRO A 85 5.45 -12.32 -9.03
N ASP A 86 5.26 -13.43 -9.74
CA ASP A 86 5.20 -14.76 -9.14
C ASP A 86 6.56 -15.11 -8.50
N ASN A 87 6.50 -15.78 -7.35
CA ASN A 87 7.68 -16.30 -6.64
C ASN A 87 8.73 -15.27 -6.22
N VAL A 88 8.40 -13.98 -6.19
CA VAL A 88 9.24 -12.92 -5.63
C VAL A 88 8.58 -12.41 -4.35
N PHE A 89 9.19 -12.72 -3.21
CA PHE A 89 8.65 -12.39 -1.90
C PHE A 89 9.61 -11.48 -1.15
N CYS A 90 9.18 -10.24 -0.89
CA CYS A 90 9.98 -9.27 -0.16
C CYS A 90 9.67 -9.36 1.33
N SER A 91 10.66 -9.75 2.13
CA SER A 91 10.53 -9.70 3.59
C SER A 91 10.47 -8.25 4.05
N THR A 92 9.31 -7.78 4.51
CA THR A 92 9.12 -6.43 5.07
C THR A 92 10.21 -6.13 6.09
N LYS A 93 10.49 -7.06 7.01
CA LYS A 93 11.56 -6.90 8.01
C LYS A 93 12.93 -6.64 7.38
N ALA A 94 13.31 -7.40 6.35
CA ALA A 94 14.60 -7.23 5.69
C ALA A 94 14.70 -5.88 4.97
N VAL A 95 13.61 -5.44 4.31
CA VAL A 95 13.54 -4.15 3.64
C VAL A 95 13.70 -3.01 4.64
N TYR A 96 12.97 -3.02 5.75
CA TYR A 96 13.10 -2.01 6.81
C TYR A 96 14.48 -2.05 7.50
N GLN A 97 15.14 -3.21 7.62
CA GLN A 97 16.51 -3.30 8.12
C GLN A 97 17.55 -2.69 7.17
N ALA A 98 17.30 -2.75 5.86
CA ALA A 98 18.15 -2.12 4.85
C ALA A 98 17.87 -0.63 4.65
N TYR A 99 16.73 -0.13 5.15
CA TYR A 99 16.31 1.27 5.06
C TYR A 99 17.28 2.20 5.82
N LYS A 100 17.50 3.40 5.26
CA LYS A 100 18.39 4.41 5.81
C LYS A 100 17.62 5.73 5.97
N PRO A 101 17.48 6.30 7.18
CA PRO A 101 16.65 7.51 7.42
C PRO A 101 17.00 8.73 6.57
N GLN A 102 18.21 8.79 6.03
CA GLN A 102 18.66 9.87 5.15
C GLN A 102 17.92 9.89 3.80
N THR A 103 17.13 8.86 3.48
CA THR A 103 16.28 8.81 2.28
C THR A 103 14.81 9.16 2.56
N CYS A 104 14.48 9.61 3.78
CA CYS A 104 13.12 10.01 4.14
C CYS A 104 12.65 11.21 3.29
N PHE A 105 11.43 11.13 2.78
CA PHE A 105 10.86 12.15 1.90
C PHE A 105 10.51 13.43 2.68
N SER A 106 11.21 14.52 2.37
CA SER A 106 10.88 15.86 2.89
C SER A 106 9.49 16.33 2.47
N GLN A 107 8.98 15.82 1.33
CA GLN A 107 7.71 16.21 0.72
C GLN A 107 6.49 15.42 1.23
N ALA A 108 6.67 14.43 2.12
CA ALA A 108 5.57 13.57 2.57
C ALA A 108 4.36 14.37 3.10
N LYS A 109 4.62 15.48 3.82
CA LYS A 109 3.57 16.38 4.33
C LYS A 109 2.77 17.10 3.23
N GLU A 110 3.36 17.32 2.07
CA GLU A 110 2.69 17.92 0.92
C GLU A 110 1.78 16.89 0.23
N TRP A 111 2.22 15.64 0.12
CA TRP A 111 1.41 14.57 -0.50
C TRP A 111 0.14 14.25 0.29
N LEU A 112 0.14 14.41 1.62
CA LEU A 112 -1.07 14.25 2.45
C LEU A 112 -2.23 15.16 2.02
N LYS A 113 -1.95 16.21 1.23
CA LYS A 113 -2.92 17.21 0.76
C LYS A 113 -3.18 17.11 -0.74
N LYS A 114 -2.57 16.17 -1.44
CA LYS A 114 -2.65 16.03 -2.89
C LYS A 114 -3.41 14.77 -3.26
N PRO A 115 -4.30 14.83 -4.27
CA PRO A 115 -4.91 13.62 -4.82
C PRO A 115 -3.85 12.65 -5.32
N SER A 116 -4.08 11.35 -5.11
CA SER A 116 -3.16 10.29 -5.56
C SER A 116 -2.87 10.39 -7.04
N LEU A 117 -3.88 10.73 -7.86
CA LEU A 117 -3.73 10.93 -9.31
C LEU A 117 -2.74 12.04 -9.68
N GLU A 118 -2.66 13.10 -8.89
CA GLU A 118 -1.69 14.18 -9.13
C GLU A 118 -0.28 13.67 -8.84
N CYS A 119 -0.06 13.05 -7.68
CA CYS A 119 1.22 12.45 -7.30
C CYS A 119 1.71 11.47 -8.38
N LEU A 120 0.84 10.57 -8.87
CA LEU A 120 1.17 9.59 -9.92
C LEU A 120 1.45 10.22 -11.30
N LYS A 121 1.05 11.47 -11.54
CA LYS A 121 1.35 12.19 -12.79
C LYS A 121 2.62 13.03 -12.70
N THR A 122 3.00 13.46 -11.50
CA THR A 122 4.10 14.41 -11.31
C THR A 122 5.37 13.79 -10.76
N CYS A 123 5.29 12.61 -10.17
CA CYS A 123 6.40 11.94 -9.49
C CYS A 123 6.67 10.55 -10.09
N ASP A 124 7.88 10.04 -9.86
CA ASP A 124 8.24 8.65 -10.17
C ASP A 124 8.29 7.76 -8.91
N ARG A 125 8.49 6.45 -9.12
CA ARG A 125 8.51 5.45 -8.04
C ARG A 125 9.58 5.68 -6.96
N ASN A 126 10.71 6.30 -7.30
CA ASN A 126 11.77 6.61 -6.34
C ASN A 126 11.40 7.79 -5.45
N GLU A 127 10.44 8.61 -5.89
CA GLU A 127 9.93 9.75 -5.16
C GLU A 127 8.71 9.37 -4.32
N LEU A 128 7.90 8.38 -4.71
CA LEU A 128 6.68 8.01 -3.97
C LEU A 128 6.84 6.82 -3.03
N ASN A 129 7.95 6.08 -3.07
CA ASN A 129 8.20 4.96 -2.17
C ASN A 129 9.70 4.81 -1.82
N ASP A 130 10.07 5.22 -0.61
CA ASP A 130 11.46 5.20 -0.13
C ASP A 130 11.92 3.80 0.30
N LEU A 131 11.01 2.82 0.30
CA LEU A 131 11.32 1.41 0.48
C LEU A 131 11.73 0.71 -0.82
N LEU A 132 11.59 1.35 -1.98
CA LEU A 132 12.03 0.75 -3.25
C LEU A 132 13.53 0.43 -3.22
N LYS A 133 14.39 1.40 -2.93
CA LYS A 133 15.84 1.21 -2.89
C LYS A 133 16.27 0.07 -1.95
N PRO A 134 15.83 0.02 -0.68
CA PRO A 134 16.17 -1.12 0.19
C PRO A 134 15.55 -2.45 -0.27
N ALA A 135 14.37 -2.45 -0.91
CA ALA A 135 13.82 -3.67 -1.50
C ALA A 135 14.70 -4.21 -2.63
N LEU A 136 15.19 -3.35 -3.52
CA LEU A 136 16.11 -3.72 -4.60
C LEU A 136 17.47 -4.22 -4.09
N LEU A 137 17.93 -3.71 -2.94
CA LEU A 137 19.17 -4.17 -2.30
C LEU A 137 19.05 -5.56 -1.68
N THR A 138 17.84 -5.92 -1.23
CA THR A 138 17.59 -7.18 -0.51
C THR A 138 17.16 -8.32 -1.42
N HIS A 139 16.72 -8.05 -2.65
CA HIS A 139 16.20 -9.07 -3.55
C HIS A 139 16.64 -8.86 -5.02
N GLN A 140 17.60 -9.65 -5.51
CA GLN A 140 18.14 -9.51 -6.86
C GLN A 140 17.08 -9.70 -7.96
N ALA A 141 16.18 -10.69 -7.84
CA ALA A 141 15.12 -10.86 -8.85
C ALA A 141 14.18 -9.65 -8.96
N LEU A 142 13.90 -8.97 -7.84
CA LEU A 142 13.11 -7.72 -7.86
C LEU A 142 13.85 -6.64 -8.64
N LYS A 143 15.17 -6.54 -8.45
CA LYS A 143 16.02 -5.60 -9.19
C LYS A 143 16.04 -5.88 -10.70
N ASP A 144 16.10 -7.15 -11.08
CA ASP A 144 16.06 -7.54 -12.50
C ASP A 144 14.70 -7.19 -13.12
N ILE A 145 13.60 -7.45 -12.41
CA ILE A 145 12.24 -7.06 -12.80
C ILE A 145 12.12 -5.53 -12.93
N GLU A 146 12.53 -4.79 -11.92
CA GLU A 146 12.42 -3.33 -11.87
C GLU A 146 13.12 -2.68 -13.07
N SER A 147 14.30 -3.21 -13.44
CA SER A 147 15.09 -2.71 -14.59
C SER A 147 14.41 -2.88 -15.95
N GLN A 148 13.42 -3.77 -16.04
CA GLN A 148 12.65 -4.04 -17.26
C GLN A 148 11.35 -3.24 -17.30
N LEU A 149 10.91 -2.67 -16.18
CA LEU A 149 9.68 -1.89 -16.11
C LEU A 149 9.91 -0.45 -16.60
N GLY A 150 8.99 0.04 -17.42
CA GLY A 150 8.97 1.45 -17.83
C GLY A 150 8.72 2.38 -16.64
N LYS A 151 9.07 3.67 -16.77
CA LYS A 151 8.98 4.67 -15.67
C LYS A 151 7.56 4.87 -15.13
N GLU A 152 6.54 4.48 -15.88
CA GLU A 152 5.13 4.58 -15.50
C GLU A 152 4.71 3.64 -14.37
N TRP A 153 5.53 2.63 -14.04
CA TRP A 153 5.25 1.76 -12.90
C TRP A 153 5.68 2.39 -11.57
N PHE A 154 4.91 2.11 -10.53
CA PHE A 154 5.10 2.53 -9.15
C PHE A 154 5.24 1.30 -8.26
N PHE A 155 5.86 1.46 -7.09
CA PHE A 155 6.15 0.37 -6.17
C PHE A 155 5.20 0.39 -4.98
N SER A 156 4.64 -0.77 -4.60
CA SER A 156 3.67 -0.89 -3.49
C SER A 156 4.30 -1.45 -2.23
N GLY A 157 4.08 -0.77 -1.09
CA GLY A 157 4.57 -1.19 0.23
C GLY A 157 6.08 -1.47 0.24
N SER A 158 6.48 -2.59 0.84
CA SER A 158 7.85 -3.12 0.79
C SER A 158 8.09 -4.09 -0.37
N GLY A 159 7.20 -4.11 -1.38
CA GLY A 159 7.22 -5.03 -2.50
C GLY A 159 6.57 -6.39 -2.23
N SER A 160 6.50 -7.27 -3.23
CA SER A 160 7.12 -7.17 -4.56
C SER A 160 6.27 -6.54 -5.68
N ALA A 161 5.03 -6.12 -5.39
CA ALA A 161 4.13 -5.63 -6.43
C ALA A 161 4.50 -4.24 -6.96
N PHE A 162 4.23 -4.07 -8.24
CA PHE A 162 4.21 -2.80 -8.94
C PHE A 162 2.80 -2.49 -9.43
N PHE A 163 2.51 -1.22 -9.67
CA PHE A 163 1.26 -0.80 -10.26
C PHE A 163 1.46 0.41 -11.17
N ARG A 164 0.54 0.66 -12.10
CA ARG A 164 0.53 1.87 -12.94
C ARG A 164 -0.89 2.32 -13.22
N LEU A 165 -1.05 3.56 -13.68
CA LEU A 165 -2.29 3.99 -14.31
C LEU A 165 -2.47 3.23 -15.64
N LYS A 166 -3.66 2.67 -15.86
CA LYS A 166 -4.02 2.04 -17.14
C LYS A 166 -3.82 3.06 -18.26
N PRO A 167 -3.27 2.65 -19.42
CA PRO A 167 -3.23 3.52 -20.58
C PRO A 167 -4.65 3.99 -20.92
N THR A 168 -4.84 5.29 -21.13
CA THR A 168 -6.11 5.79 -21.67
C THR A 168 -6.36 5.06 -22.99
N PRO A 169 -7.55 4.48 -23.21
CA PRO A 169 -7.86 3.88 -24.50
C PRO A 169 -7.56 4.91 -25.58
N LYS A 170 -6.68 4.59 -26.53
CA LYS A 170 -6.53 5.42 -27.73
C LYS A 170 -7.92 5.45 -28.36
N GLY A 171 -8.57 6.61 -28.34
CA GLY A 171 -9.86 6.79 -28.97
C GLY A 171 -9.81 6.22 -30.38
N ILE A 172 -10.79 5.39 -30.72
CA ILE A 172 -11.04 5.02 -32.11
C ILE A 172 -11.31 6.34 -32.82
N ALA A 173 -10.34 6.78 -33.63
CA ALA A 173 -10.50 7.90 -34.53
C ALA A 173 -11.50 7.55 -35.64
#